data_AF-A0A1Y3E6T6-F1
#
_entry.id   AF-A0A1Y3E6T6-F1
#
_cell.length_a   1.000
_cell.length_b   1.000
_cell.length_c   1.000
_cell.angle_alpha   90.00
_cell.angle_beta   90.00
_cell.angle_gamma   90.00
#
_symmetry.space_group_name_H-M   'P 1'
#
loop_
_entity.id
_entity.type
_entity.pdbx_description
1 polymer ?
#
loop_
_entity_poly.entity_id
_entity_poly.type
_entity_poly.pdbx_seq_one_letter_code
_entity_poly.pdbx_strand_id
1 'polypeptide(L)' 'LDACLYYNTSQLDKKIKLTLLYETLCPDCQEFILNTLQRYVWKYGQDFVDFNFIPYGNARRTQLNNTWTIQCQHGP' A
#
# COMPACT_ATOMS: atom_id res chain seq x y z
N LEU A 1 19.06 -31.42 -3.69
CA LEU A 1 19.79 -30.32 -4.36
C LEU A 1 18.87 -29.53 -5.30
N ASP A 2 17.93 -30.19 -5.99
CA ASP A 2 17.04 -29.54 -6.98
C ASP A 2 16.02 -28.54 -6.41
N ALA A 3 15.48 -28.78 -5.21
CA ALA A 3 14.46 -27.90 -4.63
C ALA A 3 14.98 -26.48 -4.33
N CYS A 4 16.24 -26.34 -3.87
CA CYS A 4 16.84 -25.04 -3.61
C CYS A 4 17.16 -24.27 -4.90
N LEU A 5 17.62 -24.97 -5.94
CA LEU A 5 17.87 -24.37 -7.26
C LEU A 5 16.56 -23.87 -7.90
N TYR A 6 15.49 -24.67 -7.77
CA TYR A 6 14.15 -24.25 -8.20
C TYR A 6 13.65 -23.04 -7.41
N TYR A 7 13.80 -23.04 -6.08
CA TYR A 7 13.41 -21.89 -5.26
C TYR A 7 14.16 -20.63 -5.69
N ASN A 8 15.49 -20.68 -5.79
CA ASN A 8 16.31 -19.53 -6.15
C ASN A 8 15.96 -18.97 -7.54
N THR A 9 15.77 -19.83 -8.55
CA THR A 9 15.38 -19.38 -9.90
C THR A 9 13.95 -18.84 -9.93
N SER A 10 13.03 -19.43 -9.16
CA SER A 10 11.64 -18.97 -9.09
C SER A 10 11.49 -17.62 -8.37
N GLN A 11 12.41 -17.25 -7.48
CA GLN A 11 12.36 -16.00 -6.71
C GLN A 11 13.28 -14.91 -7.27
N LEU A 12 14.12 -15.24 -8.24
CA LEU A 12 14.99 -14.27 -8.90
C LEU A 12 14.15 -13.10 -9.46
N ASP A 13 14.59 -11.88 -9.18
CA ASP A 13 13.95 -10.62 -9.59
C ASP A 13 12.49 -10.42 -9.14
N LYS A 14 11.95 -11.29 -8.27
CA LYS A 14 10.63 -11.07 -7.67
C LYS A 14 10.71 -10.01 -6.58
N LYS A 15 10.14 -8.84 -6.87
CA LYS A 15 9.95 -7.80 -5.87
C LYS A 15 8.91 -8.21 -4.82
N ILE A 16 9.16 -7.80 -3.59
CA ILE A 16 8.20 -7.88 -2.48
C ILE A 16 7.07 -6.91 -2.78
N LYS A 17 5.84 -7.40 -2.88
CA LYS A 17 4.67 -6.54 -3.10
C LYS A 17 4.22 -5.94 -1.77
N LEU A 18 4.19 -4.61 -1.69
CA LEU A 18 3.68 -3.88 -0.54
C LEU A 18 2.51 -3.00 -0.99
N THR A 19 1.31 -3.27 -0.48
CA THR A 19 0.14 -2.42 -0.70
C THR A 19 -0.21 -1.67 0.58
N LEU A 20 -0.30 -0.35 0.50
CA LEU A 20 -0.77 0.51 1.59
C LEU A 20 -2.17 1.01 1.27
N LEU A 21 -3.15 0.60 2.08
CA LEU A 21 -4.50 1.15 2.09
C LEU A 21 -4.54 2.27 3.13
N TYR A 22 -4.84 3.50 2.72
CA TYR A 22 -4.75 4.66 3.62
C TYR A 22 -5.80 5.73 3.29
N GLU A 23 -6.01 6.64 4.23
CA GLU A 23 -6.76 7.89 4.02
C GLU A 23 -5.78 9.06 4.03
N THR A 24 -5.92 9.98 3.07
CA THR A 24 -4.98 11.11 2.91
C THR A 24 -4.95 12.06 4.10
N LEU A 25 -6.09 12.21 4.79
CA LEU A 25 -6.25 13.08 5.96
C LEU A 25 -6.27 12.32 7.29
N CYS A 26 -6.00 11.01 7.31
CA CYS A 26 -5.85 10.28 8.56
C CYS A 26 -4.48 10.59 9.20
N PRO A 27 -4.42 11.13 10.43
CA PRO A 27 -3.17 11.49 11.08
C PRO A 27 -2.20 10.31 11.21
N ASP A 28 -2.69 9.13 11.60
CA ASP A 28 -1.85 7.93 11.76
C ASP A 28 -1.34 7.41 10.42
N CYS A 29 -2.11 7.56 9.34
CA CYS A 29 -1.65 7.21 7.99
C CYS A 29 -0.50 8.11 7.55
N GLN A 30 -0.61 9.42 7.82
CA GLN A 30 0.43 10.40 7.51
C GLN A 30 1.70 10.10 8.32
N GLU A 31 1.56 9.86 9.62
CA GLU A 31 2.65 9.51 10.52
C GLU A 31 3.36 8.23 10.06
N PHE A 32 2.59 7.19 9.71
CA PHE A 32 3.15 5.96 9.18
C PHE A 32 3.94 6.20 7.89
N ILE A 33 3.37 6.92 6.91
CA ILE A 33 4.02 7.16 5.62
C ILE A 33 5.33 7.93 5.80
N LEU A 34 5.30 9.02 6.58
CA LEU A 34 6.44 9.94 6.72
C LEU A 34 7.52 9.39 7.65
N ASN A 35 7.15 8.77 8.77
CA ASN A 35 8.10 8.43 9.83
C ASN A 35 8.46 6.94 9.89
N THR A 36 7.61 6.05 9.36
CA THR A 36 7.87 4.60 9.35
C THR A 36 8.22 4.10 7.96
N LEU A 37 7.30 4.22 7.01
CA LEU A 37 7.46 3.69 5.66
C LEU A 37 8.65 4.34 4.94
N GLN A 38 8.71 5.68 4.94
CA GLN A 38 9.80 6.41 4.30
C GLN A 38 11.16 6.03 4.90
N ARG A 39 11.26 5.99 6.24
CA ARG A 39 12.52 5.80 6.96
C ARG A 39 13.07 4.37 6.86
N TYR A 40 12.20 3.37 6.99
CA TYR A 40 12.64 1.98 7.16
C TYR A 40 12.42 1.11 5.92
N VAL A 41 11.43 1.42 5.09
CA VAL A 41 11.10 0.56 3.94
C VAL A 41 11.51 1.24 2.64
N TRP A 42 11.04 2.46 2.39
CA TRP A 42 11.33 3.18 1.15
C TRP A 42 12.82 3.43 0.99
N LYS A 43 13.50 3.93 2.02
CA LYS A 43 14.93 4.25 1.99
C LYS A 43 15.83 3.09 1.53
N TYR A 44 15.48 1.85 1.88
CA TYR A 44 16.32 0.68 1.61
C TYR A 44 15.71 -0.27 0.58
N GLY A 45 14.41 -0.16 0.30
CA GLY A 45 13.65 -1.15 -0.46
C GLY A 45 13.29 -0.76 -1.88
N GLN A 46 13.74 0.38 -2.41
CA GLN A 46 13.33 0.86 -3.74
C GLN A 46 13.60 -0.17 -4.86
N ASP A 47 14.69 -0.92 -4.73
CA ASP A 47 15.10 -1.88 -5.76
C ASP A 47 14.33 -3.20 -5.71
N PHE A 48 13.89 -3.63 -4.52
CA PHE A 48 13.30 -4.95 -4.31
C PHE A 48 11.87 -4.94 -3.75
N VAL A 49 11.27 -3.77 -3.54
CA VAL A 49 9.86 -3.62 -3.16
C VAL A 49 9.09 -2.98 -4.32
N ASP A 50 7.93 -3.55 -4.61
CA ASP A 50 6.92 -3.00 -5.51
C ASP A 50 5.83 -2.35 -4.66
N PHE A 51 5.85 -1.01 -4.61
CA PHE A 51 4.97 -0.21 -3.75
C PHE A 51 3.67 0.16 -4.47
N ASN A 52 2.55 -0.15 -3.85
CA ASN A 52 1.21 0.19 -4.33
C ASN A 52 0.45 0.99 -3.26
N PHE A 53 0.09 2.23 -3.56
CA PHE A 53 -0.60 3.13 -2.63
C PHE A 53 -2.06 3.31 -3.06
N ILE A 54 -2.99 2.90 -2.22
CA ILE A 54 -4.44 2.98 -2.50
C ILE A 54 -5.09 3.98 -1.53
N PRO A 55 -5.39 5.22 -1.99
CA PRO A 55 -6.02 6.25 -1.17
C PRO A 55 -7.54 6.03 -1.12
N TYR A 56 -8.00 5.21 -0.19
CA TYR A 56 -9.41 4.94 0.05
C TYR A 56 -9.69 4.77 1.54
N GLY A 57 -8.93 3.88 2.19
CA GLY A 57 -9.00 3.65 3.64
C GLY A 57 -10.42 3.35 4.12
N ASN A 58 -10.91 4.08 5.12
CA ASN A 58 -12.25 3.88 5.69
C ASN A 58 -13.37 4.64 4.97
N ALA A 59 -13.11 5.19 3.77
CA ALA A 59 -14.16 5.81 2.98
C ALA A 59 -15.30 4.82 2.69
N ARG A 60 -16.54 5.31 2.68
CA ARG A 60 -17.72 4.50 2.39
C ARG A 60 -18.34 4.96 1.09
N ARG A 61 -18.75 4.01 0.26
CA ARG A 61 -19.49 4.26 -0.98
C ARG A 61 -20.96 3.98 -0.77
N THR A 62 -21.81 4.96 -1.08
CA THR A 62 -23.27 4.85 -1.03
C THR A 62 -23.86 5.19 -2.39
N GLN A 63 -25.00 4.58 -2.72
CA GLN A 63 -25.71 4.87 -3.97
C GLN A 63 -26.94 5.71 -3.65
N LEU A 64 -27.02 6.90 -4.24
CA LEU A 64 -28.14 7.82 -4.08
C LEU A 64 -28.60 8.24 -5.48
N ASN A 65 -29.88 8.03 -5.84
CA ASN A 65 -30.44 8.42 -7.14
C ASN A 65 -29.60 7.96 -8.35
N ASN A 66 -29.22 6.67 -8.39
CA ASN A 66 -28.33 6.09 -9.40
C ASN A 66 -26.92 6.70 -9.51
N THR A 67 -26.52 7.54 -8.55
CA THR A 67 -25.19 8.13 -8.46
C THR A 67 -24.43 7.52 -7.29
N TRP A 68 -23.14 7.23 -7.47
CA TRP A 68 -22.27 6.80 -6.39
C TRP A 68 -21.69 8.02 -5.68
N THR A 69 -21.88 8.10 -4.37
CA THR A 69 -21.25 9.08 -3.49
C THR A 69 -20.22 8.38 -2.61
N ILE A 70 -19.10 9.06 -2.36
CA ILE A 70 -18.06 8.62 -1.43
C ILE A 70 -18.10 9.56 -0.23
N GLN A 71 -18.02 8.99 0.97
CA GLN A 71 -17.93 9.74 2.22
C GLN A 71 -16.66 9.30 2.96
N CYS A 72 -15.80 10.25 3.31
CA CYS A 72 -14.57 10.01 4.07
C CYS A 72 -14.78 10.31 5.57
N GLN A 73 -13.87 9.82 6.44
CA GLN A 73 -13.93 10.13 7.88
C GLN A 73 -13.35 11.51 8.22
N HIS A 74 -12.31 11.92 7.49
CA HIS A 74 -11.49 13.11 7.80
C HIS A 74 -11.56 14.20 6.71
N GLY A 75 -12.56 14.16 5.83
CA GLY A 75 -12.75 15.10 4.72
C GLY A 75 -14.04 14.80 3.95
N PRO A 76 -14.38 15.56 2.90
CA PRO A 76 -15.64 15.42 2.17
C PRO A 76 -15.93 13.99 1.70
#